data_AF-A0A972URF8-F1
#
_entry.id   AF-A0A972URF8-F1
#
_cell.length_a   1.000
_cell.length_b   1.000
_cell.length_c   1.000
_cell.angle_alpha   90.00
_cell.angle_beta   90.00
_cell.angle_gamma   90.00
#
_symmetry.space_group_name_H-M   'P 1'
#
loop_
_entity.id
_entity.type
_entity.pdbx_description
1 polymer ?
#
loop_
_entity_poly.entity_id
_entity_poly.type
_entity_poly.pdbx_seq_one_letter_code
_entity_poly.pdbx_strand_id
1 'polypeptide(L)'
;MPQLEQISTYLSQVVWLVLTFGVLYFIMWKSALPRIANVLQERQERIEDDLQKAESVKQEAETVLAAYEASVAKTRDEAHSILRASAEAFAEQAAQRQDELSARFATEATAAESRIADARREALADLQGVAGELALAAAKKLVDMEVSENDADAAVAQAMPSLSGEQA
;
A
#
# COMPACT_ATOMS: atom_id res chain seq x y z
N MET A 1 67.24 -32.17 93.03
CA MET A 1 66.69 -30.84 93.36
C MET A 1 65.42 -30.63 92.54
N PRO A 2 64.28 -30.32 93.18
CA PRO A 2 62.94 -30.41 92.55
C PRO A 2 62.63 -29.35 91.46
N GLN A 3 63.50 -28.36 91.23
CA GLN A 3 63.25 -27.28 90.25
C GLN A 3 63.70 -27.61 88.81
N LEU A 4 64.68 -28.50 88.62
CA LEU A 4 65.11 -28.93 87.27
C LEU A 4 64.14 -29.93 86.64
N GLU A 5 63.36 -30.66 87.45
CA GLU A 5 62.34 -31.59 86.94
C GLU A 5 61.13 -30.88 86.33
N GLN A 6 60.79 -29.67 86.80
CA GLN A 6 59.71 -28.85 86.24
C GLN A 6 59.98 -28.44 84.78
N ILE A 7 61.23 -28.05 84.46
CA ILE A 7 61.62 -27.66 83.09
C ILE A 7 61.41 -28.82 82.12
N SER A 8 61.75 -30.06 82.52
CA SER A 8 61.56 -31.25 81.69
C SER A 8 60.08 -31.53 81.40
N THR A 9 59.19 -31.30 82.37
CA THR A 9 57.74 -31.47 82.19
C THR A 9 57.15 -30.41 81.25
N TYR A 10 57.51 -29.14 81.42
CA TYR A 10 57.05 -28.07 80.54
C TYR A 10 57.57 -28.25 79.10
N LEU A 11 58.83 -28.67 78.92
CA LEU A 11 59.41 -28.92 77.60
C LEU A 11 58.67 -30.06 76.88
N SER A 12 58.34 -31.14 77.58
CA SER A 12 57.54 -32.24 77.03
C SER A 12 56.13 -31.79 76.61
N GLN A 13 55.47 -30.94 77.42
CA GLN A 13 54.15 -30.40 77.08
C GLN A 13 54.19 -29.50 75.85
N VAL A 14 55.24 -28.67 75.71
CA VAL A 14 55.44 -27.83 74.51
C VAL A 14 55.70 -28.70 73.27
N VAL A 15 56.51 -29.76 73.39
CA VAL A 15 56.76 -30.70 72.28
C VAL A 15 55.47 -31.36 71.82
N TRP A 16 54.64 -31.88 72.74
CA TRP A 16 53.35 -32.46 72.38
C TRP A 16 52.34 -31.44 71.84
N LEU A 17 52.34 -30.21 72.34
CA LEU A 17 51.53 -29.11 71.82
C LEU A 17 51.91 -28.81 70.37
N VAL A 18 53.20 -28.64 70.07
CA VAL A 18 53.68 -28.36 68.71
C VAL A 18 53.40 -29.54 67.78
N LEU A 19 53.56 -30.78 68.25
CA LEU A 19 53.25 -31.98 67.46
C LEU A 19 51.76 -32.02 67.10
N THR A 20 50.87 -31.92 68.10
CA THR A 20 49.42 -31.98 67.89
C THR A 20 48.88 -30.80 67.09
N PHE A 21 49.37 -29.60 67.37
CA PHE A 21 49.03 -28.40 66.61
C PHE A 21 49.58 -28.46 65.18
N GLY A 22 50.79 -28.98 64.98
CA GLY A 22 51.39 -29.16 63.66
C GLY A 22 50.60 -30.16 62.80
N VAL A 23 50.17 -31.28 63.39
CA VAL A 23 49.29 -32.25 62.71
C VAL A 23 47.94 -31.60 62.35
N LEU A 24 47.32 -30.87 63.29
CA LEU A 24 46.06 -30.16 63.03
C LEU A 24 46.23 -29.10 61.93
N TYR A 25 47.30 -28.31 61.98
CA TYR A 25 47.64 -27.31 60.98
C TYR A 25 47.85 -27.94 59.60
N PHE A 26 48.57 -29.07 59.52
CA PHE A 26 48.77 -29.79 58.28
C PHE A 26 47.44 -30.28 57.68
N ILE A 27 46.54 -30.82 58.51
CA ILE A 27 45.21 -31.25 58.08
C ILE A 27 44.38 -30.06 57.59
N MET A 28 44.39 -28.94 58.32
CA MET A 28 43.71 -27.71 57.89
C MET A 28 44.28 -27.16 56.59
N TRP A 29 45.60 -27.12 56.46
CA TRP A 29 46.28 -26.65 55.25
C TRP A 29 45.91 -27.50 54.04
N LYS A 30 45.88 -28.83 54.20
CA LYS A 30 45.56 -29.79 53.14
C LYS A 30 44.07 -29.84 52.79
N SER A 31 43.17 -29.47 53.69
CA SER A 31 41.72 -29.66 53.52
C SER A 31 40.91 -28.36 53.47
N ALA A 32 41.17 -27.41 54.37
CA ALA A 32 40.38 -26.18 54.46
C ALA A 32 40.73 -25.19 53.35
N LEU A 33 42.01 -24.97 53.06
CA LEU A 33 42.43 -24.06 51.98
C LEU A 33 41.91 -24.47 50.59
N PRO A 34 42.07 -25.73 50.12
CA PRO A 34 41.56 -26.09 48.80
C PRO A 34 40.04 -26.01 48.71
N ARG A 35 39.30 -26.30 49.79
CA ARG A 35 37.84 -26.15 49.81
C ARG A 35 37.41 -24.69 49.64
N ILE A 36 38.09 -23.76 50.31
CA ILE A 36 37.79 -22.32 50.16
C ILE A 36 38.14 -21.84 48.76
N ALA A 37 39.30 -22.26 48.22
CA ALA A 37 39.72 -21.91 46.87
C ALA A 37 38.71 -22.43 45.82
N ASN A 38 38.27 -23.68 45.93
CA ASN A 38 37.28 -24.25 45.02
C ASN A 38 35.96 -23.47 45.03
N VAL A 39 35.45 -23.09 46.21
CA VAL A 39 34.20 -22.30 46.31
C VAL A 39 34.36 -20.92 45.70
N LEU A 40 35.51 -20.27 45.90
CA LEU A 40 35.78 -18.97 45.32
C LEU A 40 35.88 -19.06 43.79
N GLN A 41 36.53 -20.10 43.29
CA GLN A 41 36.68 -20.34 41.86
C GLN A 41 35.34 -20.69 41.20
N GLU A 42 34.53 -21.57 41.79
CA GLU A 42 33.19 -21.89 41.29
C GLU A 42 32.29 -20.66 41.23
N ARG A 43 32.39 -19.77 42.22
CA ARG A 43 31.68 -18.48 42.19
C ARG A 43 32.18 -17.57 41.07
N GLN A 44 33.49 -17.50 40.88
CA GLN A 44 34.08 -16.68 39.83
C GLN A 44 33.68 -17.18 38.44
N GLU A 45 33.79 -18.49 38.20
CA GLU A 45 33.37 -19.13 36.95
C GLU A 45 31.89 -18.91 36.68
N ARG A 46 31.03 -19.06 37.70
CA ARG A 46 29.60 -18.78 37.55
C ARG A 46 29.30 -17.33 37.19
N ILE A 47 29.99 -16.37 37.81
CA ILE A 47 29.81 -14.94 37.50
C ILE A 47 30.27 -14.65 36.07
N GLU A 48 31.41 -15.19 35.66
CA GLU A 48 31.94 -15.05 34.30
C GLU A 48 30.96 -15.63 33.27
N ASP A 49 30.45 -16.85 33.51
CA ASP A 49 29.46 -17.50 32.66
C ASP A 49 28.15 -16.70 32.58
N ASP A 50 27.66 -16.18 33.71
CA ASP A 50 26.43 -15.39 33.75
C ASP A 50 26.61 -14.05 33.03
N LEU A 51 27.78 -13.42 33.14
CA LEU A 51 28.14 -12.21 32.39
C LEU A 51 28.23 -12.47 30.89
N GLN A 52 28.91 -13.55 30.47
CA GLN A 52 29.01 -13.91 29.06
C GLN A 52 27.63 -14.21 28.45
N LYS A 53 26.77 -14.92 29.17
CA LYS A 53 25.38 -15.17 28.74
C LYS A 53 24.57 -13.88 28.67
N ALA A 54 24.73 -12.98 29.63
CA ALA A 54 24.05 -11.69 29.60
C ALA A 54 24.49 -10.85 28.39
N GLU A 55 25.79 -10.85 28.08
CA GLU A 55 26.32 -10.16 26.92
C GLU A 55 25.87 -10.78 25.60
N SER A 56 25.87 -12.11 25.48
CA SER A 56 25.37 -12.79 24.28
C SER A 56 23.89 -12.52 24.04
N VAL A 57 23.06 -12.61 25.08
CA VAL A 57 21.62 -12.30 25.00
C VAL A 57 21.39 -10.83 24.62
N LYS A 58 22.21 -9.92 25.15
CA LYS A 58 22.14 -8.50 24.79
C LYS A 58 22.48 -8.29 23.30
N GLN A 59 23.55 -8.91 22.80
CA GLN A 59 23.95 -8.81 21.39
C GLN A 59 22.89 -9.42 20.46
N GLU A 60 22.30 -10.56 20.83
CA GLU A 60 21.18 -11.17 20.10
C GLU A 60 19.97 -10.24 20.07
N ALA A 61 19.61 -9.65 21.21
CA ALA A 61 18.50 -8.70 21.30
C ALA A 61 18.74 -7.44 20.44
N GLU A 62 19.95 -6.88 20.45
CA GLU A 62 20.33 -5.75 19.60
C GLU A 62 20.26 -6.12 18.10
N THR A 63 20.71 -7.32 17.74
CA THR A 63 20.65 -7.82 16.36
C THR A 63 19.20 -8.01 15.89
N VAL A 64 18.36 -8.61 16.74
CA VAL A 64 16.93 -8.80 16.44
C VAL A 64 16.21 -7.46 16.34
N LEU A 65 16.53 -6.50 17.22
CA LEU A 65 15.96 -5.16 17.17
C LEU A 65 16.34 -4.44 15.86
N ALA A 66 17.62 -4.47 15.48
CA ALA A 66 18.08 -3.88 14.23
C ALA A 66 17.42 -4.52 13.00
N ALA A 67 17.30 -5.85 12.98
CA ALA A 67 16.61 -6.56 11.90
C ALA A 67 15.10 -6.21 11.85
N TYR A 68 14.46 -6.08 13.01
CA TYR A 68 13.06 -5.67 13.11
C TYR A 68 12.85 -4.24 12.60
N GLU A 69 13.67 -3.29 13.04
CA GLU A 69 13.62 -1.90 12.58
C GLU A 69 13.84 -1.79 11.06
N ALA A 70 14.82 -2.52 10.54
CA ALA A 70 15.08 -2.59 9.10
C ALA A 70 13.88 -3.18 8.33
N SER A 71 13.25 -4.23 8.86
CA SER A 71 12.06 -4.85 8.26
C SER A 71 10.86 -3.88 8.25
N VAL A 72 10.64 -3.14 9.34
CA VAL A 72 9.59 -2.13 9.42
C VAL A 72 9.85 -0.99 8.44
N ALA A 73 11.08 -0.50 8.33
CA ALA A 73 11.45 0.53 7.37
C ALA A 73 11.20 0.06 5.92
N LYS A 74 11.69 -1.14 5.57
CA LYS A 74 11.49 -1.74 4.25
C LYS A 74 10.00 -1.91 3.91
N THR A 75 9.20 -2.40 4.86
CA THR A 75 7.75 -2.60 4.66
C THR A 75 7.04 -1.26 4.43
N ARG A 76 7.44 -0.20 5.15
CA ARG A 76 6.90 1.16 4.93
C ARG A 76 7.25 1.68 3.54
N ASP A 77 8.49 1.51 3.10
CA ASP A 77 8.92 1.93 1.78
C ASP A 77 8.20 1.17 0.66
N GLU A 78 8.05 -0.15 0.82
CA GLU A 78 7.26 -0.99 -0.11
C GLU A 78 5.80 -0.55 -0.15
N ALA A 79 5.17 -0.30 1.00
CA ALA A 79 3.80 0.19 1.07
C ALA A 79 3.64 1.55 0.37
N HIS A 80 4.57 2.48 0.59
CA HIS A 80 4.57 3.77 -0.11
C HIS A 80 4.78 3.62 -1.62
N SER A 81 5.65 2.70 -2.04
CA SER A 81 5.86 2.39 -3.46
C SER A 81 4.60 1.82 -4.11
N ILE A 82 3.92 0.89 -3.44
CA ILE A 82 2.67 0.30 -3.92
C ILE A 82 1.57 1.36 -4.03
N LEU A 83 1.46 2.25 -3.03
CA LEU A 83 0.48 3.33 -3.06
C LEU A 83 0.73 4.30 -4.22
N ARG A 84 1.99 4.68 -4.47
CA ARG A 84 2.34 5.54 -5.62
C ARG A 84 2.04 4.86 -6.95
N ALA A 85 2.50 3.62 -7.13
CA ALA A 85 2.26 2.87 -8.36
C ALA A 85 0.76 2.66 -8.63
N SER A 86 -0.01 2.36 -7.58
CA SER A 86 -1.48 2.25 -7.67
C SER A 86 -2.13 3.57 -8.06
N ALA A 87 -1.71 4.68 -7.43
CA ALA A 87 -2.25 5.99 -7.73
C ALA A 87 -1.96 6.43 -9.19
N GLU A 88 -0.73 6.19 -9.66
CA GLU A 88 -0.34 6.45 -11.06
C GLU A 88 -1.16 5.60 -12.03
N ALA A 89 -1.29 4.29 -11.77
CA ALA A 89 -2.09 3.40 -12.61
C ALA A 89 -3.58 3.79 -12.64
N PHE A 90 -4.16 4.21 -11.51
CA PHE A 90 -5.53 4.70 -11.48
C PHE A 90 -5.70 6.03 -12.22
N ALA A 91 -4.74 6.95 -12.10
CA ALA A 91 -4.76 8.21 -12.84
C ALA A 91 -4.69 7.96 -14.35
N GLU A 92 -3.81 7.06 -14.80
CA GLU A 92 -3.70 6.68 -16.21
C GLU A 92 -4.98 6.01 -16.72
N GLN A 93 -5.53 5.05 -15.95
CA GLN A 93 -6.78 4.39 -16.33
C GLN A 93 -7.96 5.37 -16.37
N ALA A 94 -8.01 6.33 -15.45
CA ALA A 94 -9.04 7.37 -15.46
C ALA A 94 -8.92 8.26 -16.69
N ALA A 95 -7.71 8.70 -17.05
CA ALA A 95 -7.46 9.47 -18.27
C ALA A 95 -7.87 8.70 -19.52
N GLN A 96 -7.47 7.43 -19.66
CA GLN A 96 -7.85 6.59 -20.79
C GLN A 96 -9.38 6.43 -20.92
N ARG A 97 -10.08 6.20 -19.79
CA ARG A 97 -11.55 6.13 -19.80
C ARG A 97 -12.20 7.45 -20.18
N GLN A 98 -11.65 8.57 -19.72
CA GLN A 98 -12.14 9.91 -20.06
C GLN A 98 -12.01 10.16 -21.56
N ASP A 99 -10.86 9.82 -22.15
CA ASP A 99 -10.62 9.96 -23.58
C ASP A 99 -11.55 9.06 -24.40
N GLU A 100 -11.72 7.80 -23.99
CA GLU A 100 -12.62 6.86 -24.65
C GLU A 100 -14.08 7.33 -24.59
N LEU A 101 -14.54 7.79 -23.43
CA LEU A 101 -15.89 8.34 -23.26
C LEU A 101 -16.10 9.60 -24.12
N SER A 102 -15.10 10.48 -24.17
CA SER A 102 -15.16 11.70 -24.98
C SER A 102 -15.25 11.38 -26.47
N ALA A 103 -14.47 10.40 -26.95
CA ALA A 103 -14.54 9.93 -28.33
C ALA A 103 -15.89 9.28 -28.67
N ARG A 104 -16.45 8.48 -27.75
CA ARG A 104 -17.79 7.89 -27.90
C ARG A 104 -18.86 8.96 -27.98
N PHE A 105 -18.84 9.94 -27.07
CA PHE A 105 -19.80 11.05 -27.08
C PHE A 105 -19.70 11.89 -28.35
N ALA A 106 -18.50 12.18 -28.85
CA ALA A 106 -18.34 12.92 -30.11
C ALA A 106 -18.93 12.15 -31.31
N THR A 107 -18.73 10.83 -31.35
CA THR A 107 -19.30 9.97 -32.40
C THR A 107 -20.83 9.93 -32.31
N GLU A 108 -21.36 9.76 -31.10
CA GLU A 108 -22.81 9.71 -30.87
C GLU A 108 -23.50 11.05 -31.14
N ALA A 109 -22.85 12.17 -30.78
CA ALA A 109 -23.31 13.52 -31.10
C ALA A 109 -23.39 13.72 -32.62
N THR A 110 -22.33 13.36 -33.36
CA THR A 110 -22.31 13.45 -34.83
C THR A 110 -23.41 12.60 -35.46
N ALA A 111 -23.60 11.37 -34.97
CA ALA A 111 -24.67 10.49 -35.44
C ALA A 111 -26.07 11.06 -35.14
N ALA A 112 -26.27 11.66 -33.95
CA ALA A 112 -27.52 12.31 -33.59
C ALA A 112 -27.80 13.54 -34.48
N GLU A 113 -26.79 14.37 -34.74
CA GLU A 113 -26.88 15.51 -35.66
C GLU A 113 -27.28 15.07 -37.08
N SER A 114 -26.68 13.99 -37.60
CA SER A 114 -27.07 13.43 -38.90
C SER A 114 -28.52 12.98 -38.91
N ARG A 115 -28.98 12.25 -37.89
CA ARG A 115 -30.38 11.80 -37.78
C ARG A 115 -31.35 12.96 -37.72
N ILE A 116 -31.00 14.03 -36.98
CA ILE A 116 -31.82 15.25 -36.91
C ILE A 116 -31.89 15.92 -38.28
N ALA A 117 -30.76 16.01 -39.00
CA ALA A 117 -30.72 16.59 -40.35
C ALA A 117 -31.57 15.79 -41.35
N ASP A 118 -31.50 14.47 -41.31
CA ASP A 118 -32.30 13.59 -42.16
C ASP A 118 -33.80 13.68 -41.84
N ALA A 119 -34.17 13.61 -40.55
CA ALA A 119 -35.56 13.79 -40.12
C ALA A 119 -36.13 15.18 -40.50
N ARG A 120 -35.30 16.22 -40.45
CA ARG A 120 -35.70 17.57 -40.92
C ARG A 120 -35.94 17.57 -42.43
N ARG A 121 -35.11 16.89 -43.21
CA ARG A 121 -35.24 16.80 -44.67
C ARG A 121 -36.51 16.04 -45.05
N GLU A 122 -36.77 14.92 -44.38
CA GLU A 122 -37.99 14.12 -44.55
C GLU A 122 -39.24 14.94 -44.19
N ALA A 123 -39.26 15.59 -43.03
CA ALA A 123 -40.39 16.43 -42.64
C ALA A 123 -40.65 17.59 -43.61
N LEU A 124 -39.61 18.20 -44.18
CA LEU A 124 -39.76 19.24 -45.21
C LEU A 124 -40.30 18.68 -46.53
N ALA A 125 -39.88 17.48 -46.92
CA ALA A 125 -40.39 16.81 -48.12
C ALA A 125 -41.87 16.41 -47.96
N ASP A 126 -42.24 15.88 -46.80
CA ASP A 126 -43.64 15.58 -46.47
C ASP A 126 -44.51 16.84 -46.49
N LEU A 127 -44.00 17.96 -45.95
CA LEU A 127 -44.71 19.24 -45.96
C LEU A 127 -44.90 19.78 -47.38
N GLN A 128 -43.91 19.59 -48.26
CA GLN A 128 -44.01 19.94 -49.68
C GLN A 128 -45.07 19.09 -50.39
N GLY A 129 -45.10 17.78 -50.15
CA GLY A 129 -46.11 16.88 -50.71
C GLY A 129 -47.53 17.27 -50.27
N VAL A 130 -47.74 17.47 -48.97
CA VAL A 130 -49.04 17.89 -48.42
C VAL A 130 -49.45 19.28 -48.93
N ALA A 131 -48.50 20.22 -49.06
CA ALA A 131 -48.77 21.54 -49.62
C ALA A 131 -49.15 21.48 -51.11
N GLY A 132 -48.48 20.62 -51.89
CA GLY A 132 -48.79 20.35 -53.30
C GLY A 132 -50.18 19.76 -53.48
N GLU A 133 -50.52 18.73 -52.70
CA GLU A 133 -51.87 18.14 -52.69
C GLU A 133 -52.95 19.16 -52.31
N LEU A 134 -52.70 19.99 -51.28
CA LEU A 134 -53.63 21.03 -50.86
C LEU A 134 -53.80 22.12 -51.92
N ALA A 135 -52.71 22.53 -52.59
CA ALA A 135 -52.74 23.49 -53.69
C ALA A 135 -53.51 22.95 -54.90
N LEU A 136 -53.31 21.67 -55.26
CA LEU A 136 -54.07 20.98 -56.30
C LEU A 136 -55.56 20.89 -55.97
N ALA A 137 -55.89 20.53 -54.72
CA ALA A 137 -57.28 20.47 -54.26
C ALA A 137 -57.95 21.86 -54.27
N ALA A 138 -57.22 22.90 -53.85
CA ALA A 138 -57.70 24.28 -53.91
C ALA A 138 -57.90 24.76 -55.35
N ALA A 139 -56.95 24.48 -56.26
CA ALA A 139 -57.02 24.84 -57.67
C ALA A 139 -58.18 24.12 -58.39
N LYS A 140 -58.36 22.81 -58.16
CA LYS A 140 -59.51 22.05 -58.68
C LYS A 140 -60.85 22.66 -58.26
N LYS A 141 -60.95 23.09 -56.99
CA LYS A 141 -62.19 23.69 -56.45
C LYS A 141 -62.46 25.10 -56.97
N LEU A 142 -61.42 25.85 -57.37
CA LEU A 142 -61.52 27.22 -57.87
C LEU A 142 -61.70 27.33 -59.39
N VAL A 143 -61.17 26.38 -60.17
CA VAL A 143 -61.01 26.55 -61.63
C VAL A 143 -61.87 25.57 -62.47
N ASP A 144 -62.39 24.47 -61.91
CA ASP A 144 -63.20 23.46 -62.65
C ASP A 144 -62.56 23.02 -64.00
N MET A 145 -61.23 23.03 -64.07
CA MET A 145 -60.45 22.49 -65.19
C MET A 145 -59.31 21.61 -64.66
N GLU A 146 -59.06 20.50 -65.35
CA GLU A 146 -58.02 19.52 -65.01
C GLU A 146 -56.62 20.14 -65.14
N VAL A 147 -56.04 20.56 -64.00
CA VAL A 147 -54.63 20.93 -63.92
C VAL A 147 -53.79 19.68 -63.66
N SER A 148 -52.75 19.50 -64.46
CA SER A 148 -51.79 18.39 -64.42
C SER A 148 -50.88 18.48 -63.19
N GLU A 149 -50.58 17.34 -62.58
CA GLU A 149 -49.75 17.17 -61.37
C GLU A 149 -48.37 17.85 -61.51
N ASN A 150 -47.80 17.83 -62.72
CA ASN A 150 -46.51 18.48 -63.04
C ASN A 150 -46.52 20.01 -62.91
N ASP A 151 -47.65 20.68 -63.19
CA ASP A 151 -47.72 22.14 -63.14
C ASP A 151 -47.86 22.65 -61.69
N ALA A 152 -48.48 21.84 -60.83
CA ALA A 152 -48.61 22.14 -59.40
C ALA A 152 -47.28 22.00 -58.67
N ASP A 153 -46.53 20.91 -58.92
CA ASP A 153 -45.19 20.71 -58.37
C ASP A 153 -44.21 21.80 -58.80
N ALA A 154 -44.27 22.22 -60.08
CA ALA A 154 -43.44 23.31 -60.59
C ALA A 154 -43.74 24.66 -59.91
N ALA A 155 -45.02 24.95 -59.62
CA ALA A 155 -45.41 26.19 -58.93
C ALA A 155 -44.96 26.20 -57.45
N VAL A 156 -45.07 25.07 -56.74
CA VAL A 156 -44.61 24.96 -55.34
C VAL A 156 -43.09 25.04 -55.24
N ALA A 157 -42.36 24.40 -56.15
CA ALA A 157 -40.90 24.48 -56.23
C ALA A 157 -40.40 25.91 -56.51
N GLN A 158 -41.18 26.71 -57.24
CA GLN A 158 -40.83 28.10 -57.58
C GLN A 158 -41.18 29.10 -56.46
N ALA A 159 -42.14 28.79 -55.59
CA ALA A 159 -42.54 29.65 -54.47
C ALA A 159 -41.74 29.41 -53.16
N MET A 160 -41.16 28.22 -52.98
CA MET A 160 -40.37 27.87 -51.80
C MET A 160 -39.07 28.69 -51.60
N PRO A 161 -38.27 29.04 -52.64
CA PRO A 161 -37.05 29.83 -52.46
C PRO A 161 -37.33 31.23 -51.89
N SER A 162 -38.45 31.86 -52.27
CA SER A 162 -38.83 33.21 -51.83
C SER A 162 -39.21 33.32 -50.35
N LEU A 163 -39.50 32.21 -49.65
CA LEU A 163 -39.81 32.24 -48.21
C LEU A 163 -38.56 32.07 -47.32
N SER A 164 -37.44 31.59 -47.90
CA SER A 164 -36.18 31.39 -47.15
C SER A 164 -35.33 32.66 -47.00
N GLY A 165 -35.68 33.75 -47.70
CA GLY A 165 -34.97 35.02 -47.67
C GLY A 165 -35.52 36.07 -46.68
N GLU A 166 -36.65 35.83 -46.02
CA GLU A 166 -37.33 36.81 -45.16
C GLU A 166 -37.15 36.55 -43.65
N GLN A 167 -36.12 35.80 -43.26
CA GLN A 167 -35.66 35.71 -41.86
C GLN A 167 -34.15 35.93 -41.79
N ALA A 168 -33.74 37.19 -42.01
CA ALA A 168 -32.49 37.75 -41.50
C ALA A 168 -32.76 38.46 -40.17
#